data_AF-W7T8D0-F1
#
_entry.id   AF-W7T8D0-F1
#
_cell.length_a   1.000
_cell.length_b   1.000
_cell.length_c   1.000
_cell.angle_alpha   90.00
_cell.angle_beta   90.00
_cell.angle_gamma   90.00
#
_symmetry.space_group_name_H-M   'P 1'
#
loop_
_entity.id
_entity.type
_entity.pdbx_description
1 polymer ?
#
loop_
_entity_poly.entity_id
_entity_poly.type
_entity_poly.pdbx_seq_one_letter_code
_entity_poly.pdbx_strand_id
1 'polypeptide(L)' 'MPKSCKEAAYALLACMQQQPCMKTGGSLTECLKSEDVDACSVQRNAYFLCKRSQLDMRTRIRGTRVY' A
#
# COMPACT_ATOMS: atom_id res chain seq x y z
N MET A 1 -19.49 5.15 2.24
CA MET A 1 -18.36 5.50 3.12
C MET A 1 -17.12 5.68 2.26
N PRO A 2 -16.32 6.75 2.43
CA PRO A 2 -15.03 6.83 1.76
C PRO A 2 -14.19 5.67 2.29
N LYS A 3 -14.02 4.62 1.49
CA LYS A 3 -13.37 3.40 1.95
C LYS A 3 -11.93 3.77 2.32
N SER A 4 -11.61 3.67 3.60
CA SER A 4 -10.26 3.91 4.09
C SER A 4 -9.30 2.94 3.39
N CYS A 5 -8.09 3.37 3.00
CA CYS A 5 -7.07 2.50 2.41
C CYS A 5 -6.49 1.46 3.39
N LYS A 6 -7.24 1.09 4.43
CA LYS A 6 -6.82 0.13 5.45
C LYS A 6 -6.59 -1.25 4.85
N GLU A 7 -7.50 -1.75 4.01
CA GLU A 7 -7.36 -3.07 3.37
C GLU A 7 -6.08 -3.14 2.52
N ALA A 8 -5.88 -2.16 1.63
CA ALA A 8 -4.66 -2.07 0.83
C ALA A 8 -3.39 -1.89 1.69
N ALA A 9 -3.48 -1.16 2.81
CA ALA A 9 -2.37 -1.02 3.76
C ALA A 9 -2.05 -2.34 4.47
N TYR A 10 -3.06 -3.10 4.89
CA TYR A 10 -2.88 -4.42 5.51
C TYR A 10 -2.30 -5.43 4.52
N ALA A 11 -2.74 -5.41 3.26
CA ALA A 11 -2.18 -6.24 2.21
C ALA A 11 -0.69 -5.94 1.97
N LEU A 12 -0.32 -4.66 1.93
CA LEU A 12 1.08 -4.25 1.82
C LEU A 12 1.90 -4.67 3.05
N LEU A 13 1.37 -4.47 4.26
CA LEU A 13 2.01 -4.89 5.51
C LEU A 13 2.25 -6.40 5.56
N ALA A 14 1.24 -7.20 5.19
CA ALA A 14 1.34 -8.66 5.18
C ALA A 14 2.42 -9.15 4.20
N CYS A 15 2.53 -8.51 3.04
CA CYS A 15 3.59 -8.82 2.09
C CYS A 15 4.98 -8.44 2.64
N MET A 16 5.11 -7.24 3.21
CA MET A 16 6.39 -6.75 3.77
C MET A 16 6.86 -7.59 4.95
N GLN A 17 5.96 -8.12 5.79
CA GLN A 17 6.32 -9.01 6.90
C GLN A 17 7.03 -10.30 6.46
N GLN A 18 6.82 -10.73 5.20
CA GLN A 18 7.48 -11.93 4.67
C GLN A 18 8.90 -11.65 4.17
N GLN A 19 9.21 -10.37 3.87
CA GLN A 19 10.49 -9.94 3.32
C GLN A 19 11.62 -9.95 4.35
N PRO A 20 12.87 -10.16 3.92
CA PRO A 20 14.00 -10.29 4.83
C PRO A 20 14.25 -9.02 5.65
N CYS A 21 14.08 -7.82 5.10
CA CYS A 21 14.28 -6.57 5.84
C CYS A 21 13.39 -6.42 7.09
N MET A 22 12.13 -6.89 7.04
CA MET A 22 11.26 -6.82 8.22
C MET A 22 11.63 -7.90 9.26
N LYS A 23 12.20 -9.02 8.82
CA LYS A 23 12.64 -10.11 9.72
C LYS A 23 13.93 -9.77 10.47
N THR A 24 14.77 -8.93 9.90
CA THR A 24 16.00 -8.42 10.56
C THR A 24 15.73 -7.29 11.55
N GLY A 25 14.47 -6.87 11.71
CA GLY A 25 14.06 -5.85 12.67
C GLY A 25 14.15 -4.41 12.14
N GLY A 26 14.28 -4.23 10.82
CA GLY A 26 14.21 -2.91 10.19
C GLY A 26 12.82 -2.28 10.37
N SER A 27 12.76 -0.95 10.44
CA SER A 27 11.47 -0.27 10.43
C SER A 27 10.79 -0.42 9.06
N LEU A 28 9.46 -0.43 9.02
CA LEU A 28 8.71 -0.50 7.77
C LEU A 28 9.12 0.61 6.79
N THR A 29 9.41 1.81 7.29
CA THR A 29 9.83 2.96 6.48
C THR A 29 11.22 2.78 5.85
N GLU A 30 12.11 2.05 6.51
CA GLU A 30 13.42 1.70 5.96
C GLU A 30 13.28 0.58 4.94
N CYS A 31 12.51 -0.46 5.27
CA CYS A 31 12.25 -1.57 4.35
C CYS A 31 11.45 -1.18 3.11
N LEU A 32 10.69 -0.07 3.16
CA LEU A 32 10.02 0.48 1.98
C LEU A 32 10.97 1.21 1.01
N LYS A 33 12.26 1.36 1.36
CA LYS A 33 13.29 1.95 0.51
C LYS A 33 14.30 0.93 -0.02
N SER A 34 14.26 -0.31 0.47
CA SER A 34 15.11 -1.40 -0.03
C SER A 34 14.53 -2.06 -1.29
N GLU A 35 15.36 -2.83 -2.00
CA GLU A 35 14.94 -3.62 -3.17
C GLU A 35 13.87 -4.68 -2.85
N ASP A 36 13.76 -5.09 -1.58
CA ASP A 36 12.71 -6.02 -1.10
C ASP A 36 11.27 -5.58 -1.41
N VAL A 37 11.08 -4.29 -1.69
CA VAL A 37 9.77 -3.72 -2.05
C VAL A 37 9.30 -4.17 -3.42
N ASP A 38 10.21 -4.57 -4.32
CA ASP A 38 9.86 -5.00 -5.67
C ASP A 38 8.99 -6.26 -5.65
N ALA A 39 9.21 -7.15 -4.68
CA ALA A 39 8.37 -8.31 -4.44
C ALA A 39 6.94 -7.95 -3.99
N CYS A 40 6.76 -6.78 -3.37
CA CYS A 40 5.47 -6.25 -2.92
C CYS A 40 4.95 -5.09 -3.80
N SER A 41 5.47 -4.97 -5.03
CA SER A 41 5.15 -3.87 -5.96
C SER A 41 3.65 -3.78 -6.28
N VAL A 42 2.95 -4.91 -6.38
CA VAL A 42 1.50 -4.97 -6.65
C VAL A 42 0.71 -4.32 -5.51
N GLN A 43 0.97 -4.74 -4.27
CA GLN A 43 0.31 -4.23 -3.07
C GLN A 43 0.68 -2.76 -2.83
N ARG A 44 1.93 -2.38 -3.14
CA ARG A 44 2.38 -0.99 -3.08
C ARG A 44 1.61 -0.12 -4.06
N ASN A 45 1.44 -0.59 -5.30
CA ASN A 45 0.66 0.09 -6.32
C ASN A 45 -0.82 0.20 -5.92
N ALA A 46 -1.42 -0.86 -5.38
CA ALA A 46 -2.81 -0.82 -4.89
C ALA A 46 -2.99 0.21 -3.78
N TYR A 47 -2.08 0.24 -2.79
CA TYR A 47 -2.10 1.24 -1.72
C TYR A 47 -1.90 2.67 -2.26
N PHE A 48 -0.95 2.86 -3.18
CA PHE A 48 -0.71 4.15 -3.83
C PHE A 48 -1.93 4.64 -4.61
N LEU A 49 -2.54 3.78 -5.42
CA LEU A 49 -3.75 4.10 -6.19
C LEU A 49 -4.93 4.41 -5.29
N CYS A 50 -5.08 3.69 -4.18
CA CYS A 50 -6.08 4.00 -3.17
C CYS A 50 -5.88 5.42 -2.61
N LYS A 51 -4.67 5.75 -2.14
CA LYS A 51 -4.36 7.10 -1.63
C LYS A 51 -4.57 8.18 -2.68
N ARG A 52 -4.12 7.95 -3.91
CA ARG A 52 -4.32 8.87 -5.03
C ARG A 52 -5.81 9.11 -5.29
N SER A 53 -6.61 8.05 -5.24
CA SER A 53 -8.07 8.14 -5.45
C SER A 53 -8.81 8.90 -4.34
N GLN A 54 -8.23 9.02 -3.14
CA GLN A 54 -8.79 9.84 -2.06
C GLN A 54 -8.55 11.35 -2.30
N LEU A 55 -7.51 11.69 -3.07
CA LEU A 55 -7.17 13.06 -3.45
C LEU A 55 -7.74 13.47 -4.82
N ASP A 56 -8.08 12.50 -5.67
CA ASP A 56 -8.68 12.75 -6.98
C ASP A 56 -10.12 13.23 -6.84
N MET A 57 -10.41 14.45 -7.32
CA MET A 57 -11.76 15.00 -7.27
C MET A 57 -12.74 14.26 -8.20
N ARG A 58 -12.25 13.50 -9.18
CA ARG A 58 -13.10 12.75 -10.14
C ARG A 58 -13.75 11.53 -9.48
N THR A 59 -13.07 10.89 -8.54
CA THR A 59 -13.60 9.74 -7.76
C THR A 59 -14.59 10.17 -6.69
N ARG A 60 -14.69 11.47 -6.37
CA ARG A 60 -15.73 12.02 -5.49
C ARG A 60 -17.15 11.82 -6.05
N ILE A 61 -17.30 11.93 -7.37
CA ILE A 61 -18.59 11.78 -8.07
C ILE A 61 -18.80 10.34 -8.51
N ARG A 62 -17.75 9.69 -9.03
CA ARG A 62 -17.82 8.34 -9.62
C ARG A 62 -17.73 7.20 -8.61
N GLY A 63 -17.42 7.50 -7.35
CA GLY A 63 -17.11 6.51 -6.32
C GLY A 63 -15.65 6.06 -6.36
N THR A 64 -15.19 5.55 -5.21
CA THR A 64 -13.83 5.04 -5.05
C THR A 64 -13.66 3.74 -5.84
N ARG A 65 -12.60 3.63 -6.62
CA ARG A 65 -12.23 2.38 -7.30
C ARG A 65 -11.75 1.36 -6.25
N VAL A 66 -12.13 0.12 -6.43
CA VAL A 66 -11.62 -1.01 -5.64
C VAL A 66 -10.25 -1.38 -6.23
N TYR A 67 -9.21 -1.36 -5.40
CA TYR A 67 -7.83 -1.67 -5.75
C TYR A 67 -7.30 -2.75 -4.81
#